data_AF-A0A1U9UQF1-F1
#
_entry.id   AF-A0A1U9UQF1-F1
#
_cell.length_a   1.000
_cell.length_b   1.000
_cell.length_c   1.000
_cell.angle_alpha   90.00
_cell.angle_beta   90.00
_cell.angle_gamma   90.00
#
_symmetry.space_group_name_H-M   'P 1'
#
loop_
_entity.id
_entity.type
_entity.pdbx_description
1 polymer ?
#
loop_
_entity_poly.entity_id
_entity_poly.type
_entity_poly.pdbx_seq_one_letter_code
_entity_poly.pdbx_strand_id
1 'polypeptide(L)'
;MKLSERLLEIFDAKAAAERAQISKQASDIDALGEILSTAHYASVDLSPEEIVARGDRIQVYSGAPEEALAWMLDAGFSLQRTSRSYNYTHDYLMHPGIGCPVVILTDNAFAERP
;
A
#
# COMPACT_ATOMS: atom_id res chain seq x y z
N MET A 1 29.76 -9.84 -28.52
CA MET A 1 29.21 -9.39 -27.24
C MET A 1 29.26 -10.56 -26.26
N LYS A 2 29.95 -10.40 -25.13
CA LYS A 2 30.14 -11.48 -24.15
C LYS A 2 28.90 -11.61 -23.26
N LEU A 3 28.62 -12.82 -22.77
CA LEU A 3 27.47 -13.08 -21.88
C LEU A 3 27.48 -12.19 -20.63
N SER A 4 28.66 -11.88 -20.09
CA SER A 4 28.85 -10.99 -18.94
C SER A 4 28.40 -9.55 -19.19
N GLU A 5 28.58 -9.03 -20.41
CA GLU A 5 28.16 -7.67 -20.79
C GLU A 5 26.62 -7.60 -20.89
N ARG A 6 25.98 -8.62 -21.47
CA ARG A 6 24.51 -8.72 -21.52
C ARG A 6 23.88 -8.85 -20.14
N LEU A 7 24.50 -9.60 -19.23
CA LEU A 7 24.00 -9.73 -17.85
C LEU A 7 24.09 -8.40 -17.12
N LEU A 8 25.18 -7.66 -17.27
CA LEU A 8 25.36 -6.35 -16.67
C LEU A 8 24.29 -5.35 -17.17
N GLU A 9 24.04 -5.30 -18.47
CA GLU A 9 22.99 -4.46 -19.06
C GLU A 9 21.58 -4.81 -18.53
N ILE A 10 21.28 -6.10 -18.33
CA ILE A 10 20.00 -6.53 -17.76
C ILE A 10 19.87 -6.07 -16.29
N PHE A 11 20.95 -6.17 -15.51
CA PHE A 11 20.95 -5.70 -14.12
C PHE A 11 20.80 -4.17 -14.04
N ASP A 12 21.50 -3.42 -14.88
CA ASP A 12 21.40 -1.96 -14.91
C ASP A 12 20.00 -1.50 -15.35
N ALA A 13 19.41 -2.16 -16.36
CA ALA A 13 18.04 -1.89 -16.79
C ALA A 13 17.03 -2.17 -15.67
N LYS A 14 17.21 -3.26 -14.92
CA LYS A 14 16.34 -3.61 -13.79
C LYS A 14 16.49 -2.60 -12.64
N ALA A 15 17.72 -2.22 -12.28
CA ALA A 15 17.97 -1.24 -11.24
C ALA A 15 17.43 0.15 -11.61
N ALA A 16 17.55 0.55 -12.88
CA ALA A 16 16.96 1.79 -13.39
C ALA A 16 15.43 1.76 -13.32
N ALA A 17 14.80 0.63 -13.66
CA ALA A 17 13.36 0.44 -13.55
C ALA A 17 12.88 0.53 -12.09
N GLU A 18 13.58 -0.13 -11.16
CA GLU A 18 13.26 -0.07 -9.72
C GLU A 18 13.39 1.35 -9.17
N ARG A 19 14.45 2.10 -9.55
CA ARG A 19 14.60 3.51 -9.15
C ARG A 19 13.50 4.41 -9.70
N ALA A 20 13.12 4.22 -10.96
CA ALA A 20 12.03 4.98 -11.57
C ALA A 20 10.69 4.68 -10.88
N GLN A 21 10.49 3.44 -10.44
CA GLN A 21 9.29 3.01 -9.74
C GLN A 21 9.21 3.62 -8.33
N ILE A 22 10.30 3.60 -7.56
CA ILE A 22 10.41 4.28 -6.26
C ILE A 22 10.14 5.79 -6.42
N SER A 23 10.74 6.42 -7.42
CA SER A 23 10.54 7.86 -7.68
C SER A 23 9.09 8.21 -8.02
N LYS A 24 8.33 7.30 -8.64
CA LYS A 24 6.91 7.50 -8.94
C LYS A 24 6.01 7.34 -7.71
N GLN A 25 6.42 6.51 -6.75
CA GLN A 25 5.65 6.29 -5.54
C GLN A 25 5.92 7.32 -4.45
N ALA A 26 6.99 8.11 -4.55
CA ALA A 26 7.29 9.15 -3.56
C ALA A 26 6.12 10.12 -3.36
N SER A 27 5.52 10.62 -4.45
CA SER A 27 4.34 11.50 -4.37
C SER A 27 3.11 10.81 -3.82
N ASP A 28 2.94 9.51 -4.09
CA ASP A 28 1.83 8.71 -3.56
C ASP A 28 1.98 8.50 -2.04
N ILE A 29 3.21 8.29 -1.56
CA ILE A 29 3.53 8.17 -0.13
C ILE A 29 3.31 9.50 0.58
N ASP A 30 3.74 10.61 0.00
CA ASP A 30 3.51 11.95 0.56
C ASP A 30 2.01 12.25 0.65
N ALA A 31 1.25 11.98 -0.43
CA ALA A 31 -0.20 12.14 -0.45
C ALA A 31 -0.89 11.24 0.58
N LEU A 32 -0.45 9.99 0.71
CA LEU A 32 -0.93 9.09 1.76
C LEU A 32 -0.62 9.64 3.15
N GLY A 33 0.61 10.11 3.38
CA GLY A 33 1.04 10.69 4.66
C GLY A 33 0.17 11.87 5.08
N GLU A 34 -0.16 12.78 4.15
CA GLU A 34 -1.07 13.89 4.40
C GLU A 34 -2.47 13.41 4.79
N ILE A 35 -3.02 12.41 4.10
CA ILE A 35 -4.33 11.84 4.45
C ILE A 35 -4.28 11.18 5.83
N LEU A 36 -3.27 10.33 6.07
CA LEU A 36 -3.12 9.59 7.33
C LEU A 36 -2.77 10.50 8.51
N SER A 37 -2.21 11.68 8.29
CA SER A 37 -1.99 12.68 9.35
C SER A 37 -3.29 13.04 10.08
N THR A 38 -4.43 12.96 9.39
CA THR A 38 -5.75 13.20 9.97
C THR A 38 -6.28 12.01 10.77
N ALA A 39 -5.75 10.81 10.56
CA ALA A 39 -6.14 9.59 11.27
C ALA A 39 -5.77 9.66 12.77
N HIS A 40 -4.66 10.32 13.10
CA HIS A 40 -4.25 10.54 14.50
C HIS A 40 -5.32 11.31 15.30
N TYR A 41 -5.94 12.33 14.68
CA TYR A 41 -7.03 13.08 15.31
C TYR A 41 -8.32 12.27 15.45
N ALA A 42 -8.48 11.22 14.64
CA ALA A 42 -9.58 10.27 14.74
C ALA A 42 -9.30 9.10 15.71
N SER A 43 -8.16 9.12 16.43
CA SER A 43 -7.71 8.04 17.32
C SER A 43 -7.53 6.69 16.64
N VAL A 44 -7.26 6.68 15.33
CA VAL A 44 -7.04 5.45 14.57
C VAL A 44 -5.59 5.02 14.68
N ASP A 45 -5.38 3.78 15.12
CA ASP A 45 -4.05 3.21 15.31
C ASP A 45 -3.46 2.75 13.98
N LEU A 46 -2.90 3.68 13.21
CA LEU A 46 -2.07 3.38 12.05
C LEU A 46 -0.61 3.41 12.48
N SER A 47 0.18 2.43 12.02
CA SER A 47 1.63 2.38 12.24
C SER A 47 2.35 3.03 11.05
N PRO A 48 2.62 4.34 11.05
CA PRO A 48 3.31 5.01 9.94
C PRO A 48 4.71 4.43 9.69
N GLU A 49 5.37 3.92 10.73
CA GLU A 49 6.69 3.27 10.63
C GLU A 49 6.66 1.94 9.87
N GLU A 50 5.47 1.36 9.69
CA GLU A 50 5.27 0.09 8.98
C GLU A 50 4.69 0.31 7.58
N ILE A 51 4.56 1.54 7.09
CA ILE A 51 4.09 1.78 5.72
C ILE A 51 5.18 1.37 4.72
N VAL A 52 4.88 0.37 3.89
CA VAL A 52 5.83 -0.18 2.93
C VAL A 52 5.36 0.00 1.50
N ALA A 53 6.13 0.75 0.71
CA ALA A 53 5.94 0.82 -0.74
C ALA A 53 6.51 -0.43 -1.43
N ARG A 54 5.70 -1.06 -2.28
CA ARG A 54 6.04 -2.31 -2.99
C ARG A 54 6.10 -2.15 -4.51
N GLY A 55 6.30 -0.93 -5.00
CA GLY A 55 6.44 -0.62 -6.42
C GLY A 55 5.10 -0.53 -7.17
N ASP A 56 4.17 -1.43 -6.90
CA ASP A 56 2.84 -1.48 -7.52
C ASP A 56 1.70 -1.15 -6.55
N ARG A 57 2.00 -1.08 -5.26
CA ARG A 57 1.08 -0.78 -4.16
C ARG A 57 1.82 -0.19 -2.97
N ILE A 58 1.06 0.39 -2.05
CA ILE A 58 1.54 0.78 -0.72
C ILE A 58 0.83 -0.09 0.30
N GLN A 59 1.57 -0.70 1.22
CA GLN A 59 1.00 -1.51 2.28
C GLN A 59 1.00 -0.72 3.59
N VAL A 60 -0.14 -0.72 4.28
CA VAL A 60 -0.33 -0.06 5.58
C VAL A 60 -0.65 -1.12 6.62
N TYR A 61 -0.10 -0.92 7.82
CA TYR A 61 -0.30 -1.79 8.97
C TYR A 61 -0.94 -1.00 10.11
N SER A 62 -1.72 -1.71 10.91
CA SER A 62 -2.51 -1.17 12.00
C SER A 62 -2.64 -2.24 13.07
N GLY A 63 -2.60 -1.83 14.35
CA GLY A 63 -2.94 -2.70 15.47
C GLY A 63 -4.44 -3.01 15.55
N ALA A 64 -5.27 -2.19 14.90
CA ALA A 64 -6.73 -2.32 14.78
C ALA A 64 -7.16 -2.22 13.30
N PRO A 65 -6.83 -3.22 12.46
CA PRO A 65 -6.95 -3.11 11.01
C PRO A 65 -8.38 -2.92 10.51
N GLU A 66 -9.38 -3.39 11.25
CA GLU A 66 -10.79 -3.20 10.92
C GLU A 66 -11.24 -1.74 11.11
N GLU A 67 -10.81 -1.10 12.21
CA GLU A 67 -11.09 0.32 12.48
C GLU A 67 -10.35 1.21 11.49
N ALA A 68 -9.11 0.85 11.16
CA ALA A 68 -8.34 1.51 10.12
C ALA A 68 -8.99 1.39 8.74
N LEU A 69 -9.47 0.20 8.35
CA LEU A 69 -10.19 0.01 7.09
C LEU A 69 -11.46 0.87 7.05
N ALA A 70 -12.27 0.85 8.10
CA ALA A 70 -13.49 1.66 8.18
C ALA A 70 -13.17 3.17 8.05
N TRP A 71 -12.15 3.64 8.77
CA TRP A 71 -11.71 5.02 8.67
C TRP A 71 -11.19 5.38 7.28
N MET A 72 -10.42 4.50 6.63
CA MET A 72 -9.94 4.75 5.26
C MET A 72 -11.10 4.88 4.28
N LEU A 73 -12.14 4.06 4.41
CA LEU A 73 -13.34 4.19 3.57
C LEU A 73 -14.05 5.53 3.80
N ASP A 74 -14.18 5.97 5.05
CA ASP A 74 -14.75 7.28 5.39
C ASP A 74 -13.87 8.46 4.92
N ALA A 75 -12.55 8.27 4.89
CA ALA A 75 -11.57 9.24 4.39
C ALA A 75 -11.55 9.34 2.85
N GLY A 76 -12.46 8.65 2.15
CA GLY A 76 -12.63 8.75 0.70
C GLY A 76 -11.88 7.70 -0.10
N PHE A 77 -11.31 6.68 0.55
CA PHE A 77 -10.84 5.50 -0.16
C PHE A 77 -12.02 4.64 -0.61
N SER A 78 -11.85 4.00 -1.76
CA SER A 78 -12.81 3.04 -2.30
C SER A 78 -12.20 1.64 -2.32
N LEU A 79 -12.97 0.65 -1.87
CA LEU A 79 -12.59 -0.75 -1.96
C LEU A 79 -12.68 -1.23 -3.41
N GLN A 80 -11.54 -1.54 -4.02
CA GLN A 80 -11.47 -2.02 -5.40
C GLN A 80 -11.54 -3.55 -5.47
N ARG A 81 -10.81 -4.22 -4.58
CA ARG A 81 -10.68 -5.67 -4.57
C ARG A 81 -10.35 -6.16 -3.17
N THR A 82 -10.89 -7.31 -2.84
CA THR A 82 -10.49 -8.06 -1.65
C THR A 82 -9.88 -9.40 -2.09
N SER A 83 -8.77 -9.80 -1.46
CA SER A 83 -8.12 -11.09 -1.70
C SER A 83 -7.85 -11.80 -0.39
N ARG A 84 -8.55 -12.92 -0.16
CA ARG A 84 -8.38 -13.72 1.05
C ARG A 84 -7.11 -14.58 0.97
N SER A 85 -6.38 -14.64 2.07
CA SER A 85 -5.28 -15.58 2.34
C SER A 85 -5.68 -16.48 3.52
N TYR A 86 -4.80 -17.38 3.94
CA TYR A 86 -5.09 -18.34 5.03
C TYR A 86 -5.47 -17.65 6.34
N ASN A 87 -4.76 -16.58 6.71
CA ASN A 87 -4.94 -15.89 8.00
C ASN A 87 -5.50 -14.48 7.86
N TYR A 88 -5.34 -13.85 6.71
CA TYR A 88 -5.65 -12.44 6.51
C TYR A 88 -6.37 -12.19 5.20
N THR A 89 -7.18 -11.15 5.19
CA THR A 89 -7.81 -10.57 4.02
C THR A 89 -7.01 -9.35 3.57
N HIS A 90 -6.65 -9.31 2.29
CA HIS A 90 -5.99 -8.16 1.68
C HIS A 90 -7.04 -7.27 1.05
N ASP A 91 -7.25 -6.10 1.61
CA ASP A 91 -8.19 -5.10 1.10
C ASP A 91 -7.43 -4.06 0.29
N TYR A 92 -7.68 -4.04 -1.01
CA TYR A 92 -7.06 -3.13 -1.98
C TYR A 92 -7.95 -1.90 -2.13
N LEU A 93 -7.44 -0.77 -1.66
CA LEU A 93 -8.10 0.51 -1.60
C LEU A 93 -7.52 1.47 -2.64
N MET A 94 -8.39 2.23 -3.30
CA MET A 94 -8.00 3.29 -4.23
C MET A 94 -8.48 4.64 -3.70
N HIS A 95 -7.61 5.65 -3.76
CA HIS A 95 -7.95 7.03 -3.42
C HIS A 95 -7.73 7.93 -4.65
N PRO A 96 -8.59 8.91 -4.95
CA PRO A 96 -8.44 9.77 -6.12
C PRO A 96 -7.11 10.54 -6.19
N GLY A 97 -6.52 10.83 -5.03
CA GLY A 97 -5.23 11.51 -4.90
C GLY A 97 -4.00 10.60 -4.87
N ILE A 98 -4.18 9.27 -4.99
CA ILE A 98 -3.07 8.30 -4.95
C ILE A 98 -3.11 7.46 -6.23
N GLY A 99 -1.99 7.42 -6.96
CA GLY A 99 -1.89 6.74 -8.25
C GLY A 99 -1.82 5.21 -8.17
N CYS A 100 -1.52 4.66 -7.00
CA CYS A 100 -1.40 3.22 -6.76
C CYS A 100 -2.35 2.74 -5.65
N PRO A 101 -2.71 1.45 -5.64
CA PRO A 101 -3.53 0.87 -4.59
C PRO A 101 -2.82 0.89 -3.24
N VAL A 102 -3.58 1.20 -2.20
CA VAL A 102 -3.18 1.06 -0.80
C VAL A 102 -3.79 -0.23 -0.27
N VAL A 103 -2.99 -1.06 0.39
CA VAL A 103 -3.41 -2.37 0.89
C VAL A 103 -3.34 -2.38 2.41
N ILE A 104 -4.45 -2.73 3.03
CA ILE A 104 -4.53 -3.04 4.45
C ILE A 104 -4.83 -4.53 4.63
N LEU A 105 -4.25 -5.14 5.67
CA LEU A 105 -4.49 -6.53 6.03
C LEU A 105 -5.48 -6.58 7.20
N THR A 106 -6.65 -7.19 6.99
CA THR A 106 -7.66 -7.44 8.01
C THR A 106 -7.73 -8.92 8.37
N ASP A 107 -8.25 -9.26 9.55
CA ASP A 107 -8.45 -10.67 9.90
C ASP A 107 -9.60 -11.28 9.10
N ASN A 108 -9.45 -12.56 8.71
CA ASN A 108 -10.48 -13.26 7.93
C ASN A 108 -11.86 -13.32 8.63
N ALA A 109 -11.89 -13.21 9.97
CA ALA A 109 -13.12 -13.21 10.76
C ALA A 109 -14.00 -11.96 10.53
N PHE A 110 -13.42 -10.85 10.04
CA PHE A 110 -14.17 -9.63 9.77
C PHE A 110 -14.97 -9.72 8.46
N ALA A 111 -14.44 -10.43 7.46
CA ALA A 111 -15.08 -10.60 6.15
C ALA A 111 -16.33 -11.51 6.15
N GLU A 112 -16.74 -12.01 7.31
CA GLU A 112 -17.94 -12.83 7.53
C GLU A 112 -19.09 -12.06 8.22
N ARG A 113 -18.90 -10.77 8.57
CA ARG A 113 -19.99 -9.96 9.12
C ARG A 113 -20.92 -9.47 8.00
N PRO A 114 -22.25 -9.69 8.12
CA PRO A 114 -23.24 -9.38 7.09
C PRO A 114 -23.48 -7.88 6.90
#